data_AF-X1QVP7-F1
#
_entry.id   AF-X1QVP7-F1
#
_cell.length_a   1.000
_cell.length_b   1.000
_cell.length_c   1.000
_cell.angle_alpha   90.00
_cell.angle_beta   90.00
_cell.angle_gamma   90.00
#
_symmetry.space_group_name_H-M   'P 1'
#
loop_
_entity.id
_entity.type
_entity.pdbx_description
1 polymer ?
#
loop_
_entity_poly.entity_id
_entity_poly.type
_entity_poly.pdbx_seq_one_letter_code
_entity_poly.pdbx_strand_id
1 'polypeptide(L)'
;TIKLRKEANKLGYIEMIKKQEYQFEIDRNERLTGGETDTIVIPYNNIYKITYKYQPESMKYLRFMNDEPHIDAKTKEQLAVDNIIIQFAGSKVIDEEGRLAIDFIGKGKGLLFFKGSAEEIIWEKQDLTSKTIFMYKEGDRIALTPGNVWIQIVSADLTIQY
;
A
#
# COMPACT_ATOMS: atom_id res chain seq x y z
N THR A 1 6.95 21.30 6.36
CA THR A 1 8.35 20.93 6.06
C THR A 1 9.39 21.78 6.80
N ILE A 2 9.28 23.12 6.84
CA ILE A 2 10.26 23.99 7.54
C ILE A 2 10.29 23.77 9.06
N LYS A 3 9.13 23.68 9.72
CA LYS A 3 9.04 23.43 11.16
C LYS A 3 9.67 22.09 11.58
N LEU A 4 9.41 21.02 10.82
CA LEU A 4 10.00 19.69 11.06
C LEU A 4 11.52 19.70 10.94
N ARG A 5 12.07 20.37 9.91
CA ARG A 5 13.53 20.54 9.77
C ARG A 5 14.12 21.33 10.93
N LYS A 6 13.47 22.44 11.33
CA LYS A 6 13.94 23.25 12.46
C LYS A 6 13.99 22.45 13.77
N GLU A 7 12.98 21.63 14.03
CA GLU A 7 12.97 20.79 15.25
C GLU A 7 13.99 19.65 15.16
N ALA A 8 14.12 18.97 14.01
CA ALA A 8 15.16 17.96 13.80
C ALA A 8 16.56 18.54 14.01
N ASN A 9 16.81 19.77 13.52
CA ASN A 9 18.06 20.48 13.75
C ASN A 9 18.31 20.74 15.25
N LYS A 10 17.28 21.21 15.96
CA LYS A 10 17.36 21.49 17.40
C LYS A 10 17.63 20.23 18.22
N LEU A 11 17.07 19.09 17.82
CA LEU A 11 17.24 17.80 18.48
C LEU A 11 18.49 17.04 18.03
N GLY A 12 19.28 17.59 17.09
CA GLY A 12 20.51 16.97 16.60
C GLY A 12 20.30 15.80 15.64
N TYR A 13 19.10 15.62 15.08
CA TYR A 13 18.75 14.51 14.18
C TYR A 13 19.14 14.72 12.71
N ILE A 14 20.01 15.69 12.39
CA ILE A 14 20.42 15.93 11.00
C ILE A 14 21.59 15.02 10.64
N GLU A 15 21.29 13.79 10.25
CA GLU A 15 22.22 13.01 9.43
C GLU A 15 21.76 13.04 7.98
N MET A 16 22.65 13.43 7.07
CA MET A 16 22.47 13.15 5.66
C MET A 16 22.66 11.66 5.42
N ILE A 17 21.59 10.91 5.59
CA ILE A 17 21.56 9.49 5.23
C ILE A 17 21.54 9.33 3.71
N LYS A 18 22.48 8.54 3.18
CA LYS A 18 22.42 8.06 1.80
C LYS A 18 21.21 7.14 1.70
N LYS A 19 20.11 7.68 1.14
CA LYS A 19 18.89 6.91 0.91
C LYS A 19 19.24 5.72 0.02
N GLN A 20 19.19 4.51 0.58
CA GLN A 20 19.27 3.30 -0.24
C GLN A 20 18.07 3.28 -1.18
N GLU A 21 18.27 2.71 -2.36
CA GLU A 21 17.18 2.44 -3.29
C GLU A 21 16.09 1.63 -2.56
N TYR A 22 14.84 2.03 -2.84
CA TYR A 22 13.68 1.33 -2.32
C TYR A 22 13.58 -0.02 -3.06
N GLN A 23 12.98 -1.02 -2.43
CA GLN A 23 13.07 -2.42 -2.89
C GLN A 23 12.36 -2.73 -4.22
N PHE A 24 11.55 -1.82 -4.74
CA PHE A 24 10.73 -2.09 -5.91
C PHE A 24 11.58 -1.93 -7.17
N GLU A 25 11.61 -2.99 -7.96
CA GLU A 25 12.00 -2.87 -9.35
C GLU A 25 10.93 -2.05 -10.08
N ILE A 26 11.35 -1.26 -11.06
CA ILE A 26 10.45 -0.37 -11.79
C ILE A 26 10.53 -0.73 -13.26
N ASP A 27 9.40 -1.14 -13.83
CA ASP A 27 9.26 -1.38 -15.27
C ASP A 27 7.96 -0.76 -15.80
N ARG A 28 8.11 0.06 -16.85
CA ARG A 28 6.99 0.69 -17.56
C ARG A 28 6.18 -0.31 -18.37
N ASN A 29 6.79 -1.42 -18.78
CA ASN A 29 6.18 -2.42 -19.65
C ASN A 29 5.59 -3.59 -18.86
N GLU A 30 5.77 -3.61 -17.54
CA GLU A 30 5.20 -4.65 -16.68
C GLU A 30 3.68 -4.74 -16.87
N ARG A 31 3.20 -5.99 -16.88
CA ARG A 31 1.80 -6.38 -17.04
C ARG A 31 1.48 -7.51 -16.07
N LEU A 32 0.42 -7.30 -15.28
CA LEU A 32 -0.14 -8.34 -14.44
C LEU A 32 -0.97 -9.31 -15.29
N THR A 33 -1.04 -10.57 -14.85
CA THR A 33 -1.67 -11.67 -15.59
C THR A 33 -2.86 -12.29 -14.89
N GLY A 34 -3.09 -11.99 -13.61
CA GLY A 34 -4.18 -12.54 -12.81
C GLY A 34 -5.58 -12.20 -13.35
N GLY A 35 -5.91 -10.92 -13.46
CA GLY A 35 -7.22 -10.48 -14.00
C GLY A 35 -7.39 -8.97 -14.13
N GLU A 36 -8.36 -8.54 -14.93
CA GLU A 36 -8.76 -7.13 -15.06
C GLU A 36 -9.56 -6.68 -13.83
N THR A 37 -9.38 -5.43 -13.41
CA THR A 37 -10.04 -4.86 -12.23
C THR A 37 -10.28 -3.37 -12.36
N ASP A 38 -11.56 -3.00 -12.36
CA ASP A 38 -11.99 -1.61 -12.44
C ASP A 38 -12.22 -0.97 -11.07
N THR A 39 -12.51 -1.78 -10.04
CA THR A 39 -12.86 -1.27 -8.72
C THR A 39 -12.36 -2.19 -7.63
N ILE A 40 -11.61 -1.66 -6.67
CA ILE A 40 -11.12 -2.40 -5.51
C ILE A 40 -11.84 -1.87 -4.27
N VAL A 41 -12.48 -2.74 -3.50
CA VAL A 41 -13.20 -2.38 -2.28
C VAL A 41 -12.53 -3.01 -1.06
N ILE A 42 -12.16 -2.17 -0.10
CA ILE A 42 -11.53 -2.54 1.16
C ILE A 42 -12.43 -2.10 2.32
N PRO A 43 -13.30 -3.00 2.83
CA PRO A 43 -14.17 -2.71 3.96
C PRO A 43 -13.43 -2.97 5.27
N TYR A 44 -12.71 -1.96 5.77
CA TYR A 44 -11.98 -2.07 7.03
C TYR A 44 -12.89 -2.37 8.23
N ASN A 45 -14.10 -1.82 8.22
CA ASN A 45 -15.18 -2.17 9.14
C ASN A 45 -16.53 -1.67 8.57
N ASN A 46 -17.61 -1.82 9.34
CA ASN A 46 -18.97 -1.47 8.92
C ASN A 46 -19.18 0.02 8.58
N ILE A 47 -18.32 0.92 9.06
CA ILE A 47 -18.44 2.38 8.88
C ILE A 47 -17.26 3.01 8.15
N TYR A 48 -16.22 2.23 7.84
CA TYR A 48 -15.01 2.68 7.18
C TYR A 48 -14.65 1.77 6.02
N LYS A 49 -14.82 2.32 4.82
CA LYS A 49 -14.59 1.63 3.55
C LYS A 49 -13.72 2.50 2.67
N ILE A 50 -12.65 1.91 2.13
CA ILE A 50 -11.84 2.52 1.09
C ILE A 50 -12.17 1.85 -0.23
N THR A 51 -12.40 2.68 -1.25
CA THR A 51 -12.62 2.19 -2.61
C THR A 51 -11.59 2.84 -3.53
N TYR A 52 -11.09 2.07 -4.49
CA TYR A 52 -10.28 2.55 -5.59
C TYR A 52 -11.02 2.29 -6.89
N LYS A 53 -11.13 3.28 -7.77
CA LYS A 53 -11.74 3.12 -9.09
C LYS A 53 -10.69 3.41 -10.16
N TYR A 54 -10.48 2.47 -11.06
CA TYR A 54 -9.54 2.62 -12.15
C TYR A 54 -10.03 3.65 -13.16
N GLN A 55 -9.11 4.45 -13.66
CA GLN A 55 -9.33 5.44 -14.71
C GLN A 55 -8.40 5.12 -15.88
N PRO A 56 -8.90 4.50 -16.97
CA PRO A 56 -8.08 4.09 -18.10
C PRO A 56 -7.29 5.22 -18.77
N GLU A 57 -7.85 6.44 -18.81
CA GLU A 57 -7.21 7.58 -19.49
C GLU A 57 -5.91 8.01 -18.80
N SER A 58 -5.86 7.89 -17.47
CA SER A 58 -4.68 8.23 -16.67
C SER A 58 -3.88 6.99 -16.26
N MET A 59 -4.42 5.79 -16.45
CA MET A 59 -3.92 4.52 -15.93
C MET A 59 -3.73 4.52 -14.40
N LYS A 60 -4.59 5.25 -13.67
CA LYS A 60 -4.51 5.40 -12.21
C LYS A 60 -5.80 4.97 -11.53
N TYR A 61 -5.69 4.70 -10.24
CA TYR A 61 -6.81 4.45 -9.36
C TYR A 61 -7.16 5.70 -8.55
N LEU A 62 -8.37 6.21 -8.73
CA LEU A 62 -8.92 7.29 -7.91
C LEU A 62 -9.41 6.73 -6.58
N ARG A 63 -8.97 7.34 -5.47
CA ARG A 63 -9.31 6.88 -4.11
C ARG A 63 -10.58 7.56 -3.59
N PHE A 64 -11.42 6.76 -2.96
CA PHE A 64 -12.63 7.18 -2.26
C PHE A 64 -12.57 6.73 -0.80
N MET A 65 -13.17 7.52 0.08
CA MET A 65 -13.31 7.21 1.50
C MET A 65 -14.79 7.32 1.85
N ASN A 66 -15.40 6.21 2.24
CA ASN A 66 -16.84 6.11 2.47
C ASN A 66 -17.65 6.66 1.29
N ASP A 67 -17.33 6.18 0.09
CA ASP A 67 -17.95 6.53 -1.19
C ASP A 67 -17.75 7.98 -1.68
N GLU A 68 -17.15 8.85 -0.86
CA GLU A 68 -16.80 10.22 -1.24
C GLU A 68 -15.37 10.31 -1.80
N PRO A 69 -15.11 11.19 -2.79
CA PRO A 69 -13.76 11.44 -3.29
C PRO A 69 -12.79 11.81 -2.17
N HIS A 70 -11.66 11.11 -2.08
CA HIS A 70 -10.65 11.44 -1.09
C HIS A 70 -9.78 12.59 -1.60
N ILE A 71 -10.10 13.81 -1.18
CA ILE A 71 -9.46 15.04 -1.65
C ILE A 71 -8.26 15.42 -0.77
N ASP A 72 -7.12 15.72 -1.39
CA ASP A 72 -5.99 16.35 -0.69
C ASP A 72 -6.36 17.78 -0.29
N ALA A 73 -6.32 18.06 1.02
CA ALA A 73 -6.77 19.33 1.56
C ALA A 73 -5.96 20.55 1.07
N LYS A 74 -4.72 20.35 0.62
CA LYS A 74 -3.82 21.39 0.14
C LYS A 74 -3.97 21.62 -1.36
N THR A 75 -3.92 20.57 -2.18
CA THR A 75 -3.99 20.71 -3.64
C THR A 75 -5.43 20.83 -4.15
N LYS A 76 -6.41 20.38 -3.36
CA LYS A 76 -7.82 20.24 -3.76
C LYS A 76 -8.07 19.23 -4.87
N GLU A 77 -7.07 18.39 -5.16
CA GLU A 77 -7.17 17.31 -6.13
C GLU A 77 -7.56 16.01 -5.43
N GLN A 78 -8.28 15.14 -6.14
CA GLN A 78 -8.53 13.79 -5.66
C GLN A 78 -7.24 12.98 -5.68
N LEU A 79 -7.04 12.15 -4.66
CA LEU A 79 -5.91 11.23 -4.61
C LEU A 79 -6.03 10.20 -5.73
N ALA A 80 -4.99 10.12 -6.56
CA ALA A 80 -4.82 9.15 -7.64
C ALA A 80 -3.58 8.30 -7.40
N VAL A 81 -3.68 6.99 -7.64
CA VAL A 81 -2.66 6.00 -7.28
C VAL A 81 -2.25 5.17 -8.49
N ASP A 82 -0.94 5.03 -8.72
CA ASP A 82 -0.39 4.25 -9.82
C ASP A 82 -0.30 2.75 -9.45
N ASN A 83 0.20 2.44 -8.25
CA ASN A 83 0.35 1.06 -7.76
C ASN A 83 -0.28 0.89 -6.38
N ILE A 84 -1.11 -0.15 -6.19
CA ILE A 84 -1.70 -0.49 -4.89
C ILE A 84 -1.23 -1.88 -4.50
N ILE A 85 -0.77 -2.01 -3.25
CA ILE A 85 -0.45 -3.30 -2.64
C ILE A 85 -1.39 -3.49 -1.46
N ILE A 86 -2.09 -4.62 -1.41
CA ILE A 86 -2.82 -5.05 -0.23
C ILE A 86 -2.00 -6.12 0.47
N GLN A 87 -1.59 -5.86 1.71
CA GLN A 87 -0.83 -6.75 2.57
C GLN A 87 -1.78 -7.38 3.60
N PHE A 88 -2.01 -8.69 3.51
CA PHE A 88 -2.79 -9.41 4.51
C PHE A 88 -1.88 -9.79 5.68
N ALA A 89 -2.17 -9.24 6.86
CA ALA A 89 -1.40 -9.48 8.07
C ALA A 89 -2.30 -9.97 9.21
N GLY A 90 -1.75 -10.85 10.05
CA GLY A 90 -2.42 -11.26 11.28
C GLY A 90 -2.62 -10.05 12.20
N SER A 91 -3.74 -10.02 12.90
CA SER A 91 -3.97 -9.01 13.94
C SER A 91 -4.61 -9.66 15.17
N LYS A 92 -4.35 -9.07 16.33
CA LYS A 92 -4.93 -9.52 17.61
C LYS A 92 -5.25 -8.33 18.49
N VAL A 93 -6.36 -8.44 19.23
CA VAL A 93 -6.67 -7.50 20.31
C VAL A 93 -5.71 -7.75 21.46
N ILE A 94 -5.09 -6.70 21.99
CA ILE A 94 -4.06 -6.81 23.03
C ILE A 94 -4.47 -6.28 24.40
N ASP A 95 -5.62 -5.62 24.49
CA ASP A 95 -6.15 -5.06 25.74
C ASP A 95 -7.68 -4.92 25.71
N GLU A 96 -8.29 -4.60 26.87
CA GLU A 96 -9.74 -4.46 27.03
C GLU A 96 -10.29 -3.21 26.31
N GLU A 97 -9.43 -2.24 26.00
CA GLU A 97 -9.73 -1.07 25.21
C GLU A 97 -9.85 -1.36 23.71
N GLY A 98 -9.53 -2.59 23.28
CA GLY A 98 -9.68 -3.03 21.90
C GLY A 98 -8.53 -2.63 20.97
N ARG A 99 -7.35 -2.31 21.50
CA ARG A 99 -6.18 -2.00 20.65
C ARG A 99 -5.76 -3.23 19.86
N LEU A 100 -5.43 -3.03 18.60
CA LEU A 100 -4.95 -4.09 17.71
C LEU A 100 -3.43 -4.05 17.59
N ALA A 101 -2.79 -5.19 17.88
CA ALA A 101 -1.43 -5.45 17.39
C ALA A 101 -1.51 -6.13 16.02
N ILE A 102 -0.69 -5.66 15.09
CA ILE A 102 -0.55 -6.24 13.74
C ILE A 102 0.78 -6.98 13.68
N ASP A 103 0.74 -8.22 13.22
CA ASP A 103 1.92 -9.07 13.08
C ASP A 103 2.65 -8.73 11.77
N PHE A 104 3.56 -7.75 11.84
CA PHE A 104 4.35 -7.28 10.70
C PHE A 104 5.57 -8.16 10.37
N ILE A 105 6.00 -9.03 11.28
CA ILE A 105 7.13 -9.94 11.09
C ILE A 105 6.58 -11.31 10.70
N GLY A 106 7.15 -11.90 9.66
CA GLY A 106 6.72 -13.18 9.11
C GLY A 106 6.46 -13.08 7.62
N LYS A 107 5.50 -13.87 7.14
CA LYS A 107 5.13 -13.92 5.73
C LYS A 107 3.63 -14.06 5.57
N GLY A 108 3.10 -13.59 4.45
CA GLY A 108 1.68 -13.66 4.16
C GLY A 108 1.35 -13.45 2.69
N LYS A 109 0.05 -13.51 2.40
CA LYS A 109 -0.48 -13.22 1.07
C LYS A 109 -0.57 -11.72 0.84
N GLY A 110 -0.61 -11.32 -0.41
CA GLY A 110 -0.91 -9.97 -0.83
C GLY A 110 -1.61 -9.93 -2.19
N LEU A 111 -2.07 -8.74 -2.55
CA LEU A 111 -2.57 -8.43 -3.88
C LEU A 111 -1.83 -7.22 -4.40
N LEU A 112 -1.51 -7.23 -5.69
CA LEU A 112 -0.90 -6.13 -6.41
C LEU A 112 -1.86 -5.64 -7.48
N PHE A 113 -1.99 -4.32 -7.60
CA PHE A 113 -2.83 -3.67 -8.60
C PHE A 113 -2.07 -2.53 -9.28
N PHE A 114 -2.10 -2.51 -10.60
CA PHE A 114 -1.74 -1.35 -11.42
C PHE A 114 -2.37 -1.50 -12.81
N LYS A 115 -2.54 -0.37 -13.52
CA LYS A 115 -3.04 -0.34 -14.92
C LYS A 115 -4.33 -1.14 -15.17
N GLY A 116 -5.24 -1.21 -14.19
CA GLY A 116 -6.53 -1.89 -14.37
C GLY A 116 -6.42 -3.41 -14.28
N SER A 117 -5.35 -3.94 -13.69
CA SER A 117 -5.16 -5.38 -13.50
C SER A 117 -4.73 -5.71 -12.08
N ALA A 118 -4.94 -6.97 -11.70
CA ALA A 118 -4.58 -7.53 -10.40
C ALA A 118 -3.68 -8.78 -10.54
N GLU A 119 -2.85 -9.01 -9.54
CA GLU A 119 -2.03 -10.21 -9.39
C GLU A 119 -1.95 -10.61 -7.92
N GLU A 120 -1.93 -11.92 -7.66
CA GLU A 120 -1.69 -12.41 -6.31
C GLU A 120 -0.19 -12.45 -6.01
N ILE A 121 0.20 -11.91 -4.87
CA ILE A 121 1.59 -11.82 -4.44
C ILE A 121 1.76 -12.40 -3.04
N ILE A 122 3.01 -12.49 -2.59
CA ILE A 122 3.36 -12.80 -1.21
C ILE A 122 4.24 -11.69 -0.65
N TRP A 123 4.23 -11.54 0.68
CA TRP A 123 5.13 -10.66 1.40
C TRP A 123 5.89 -11.42 2.46
N GLU A 124 7.09 -10.95 2.77
CA GLU A 124 7.94 -11.46 3.84
C GLU A 124 8.68 -10.32 4.54
N LYS A 125 8.79 -10.39 5.87
CA LYS A 125 9.59 -9.47 6.68
C LYS A 125 10.27 -10.25 7.80
N GLN A 126 11.59 -10.29 7.78
CA GLN A 126 12.40 -11.13 8.67
C GLN A 126 12.38 -10.67 10.14
N ASP A 127 12.47 -9.36 10.36
CA ASP A 127 12.56 -8.74 11.70
C ASP A 127 12.09 -7.28 11.65
N LEU A 128 12.07 -6.58 12.80
CA LEU A 128 11.60 -5.19 12.91
C LEU A 128 12.38 -4.19 12.04
N THR A 129 13.68 -4.41 11.86
CA THR A 129 14.58 -3.50 11.11
C THR A 129 14.65 -3.82 9.63
N SER A 130 14.33 -5.06 9.24
CA SER A 130 14.27 -5.51 7.86
C SER A 130 13.11 -4.88 7.09
N LYS A 131 13.30 -4.70 5.78
CA LYS A 131 12.25 -4.26 4.84
C LYS A 131 11.24 -5.39 4.62
N THR A 132 9.99 -5.04 4.38
CA THR A 132 8.96 -5.99 3.93
C THR A 132 9.12 -6.24 2.44
N ILE A 133 9.58 -7.41 2.02
CA ILE A 133 9.79 -7.78 0.62
C ILE A 133 8.47 -8.29 0.03
N PHE A 134 8.15 -7.87 -1.20
CA PHE A 134 6.99 -8.36 -1.96
C PHE A 134 7.48 -9.13 -3.20
N MET A 135 6.87 -10.28 -3.45
CA MET A 135 7.27 -11.21 -4.51
C MET A 135 6.03 -11.79 -5.19
N TYR A 136 6.15 -12.14 -6.47
CA TYR A 136 5.20 -13.03 -7.13
C TYR A 136 5.25 -14.43 -6.49
N LYS A 137 4.21 -15.24 -6.71
CA LYS A 137 4.11 -16.57 -6.10
C LYS A 137 5.20 -17.53 -6.57
N GLU A 138 5.71 -17.28 -7.77
CA GLU A 138 6.78 -18.01 -8.44
C GLU A 138 8.15 -17.76 -7.79
N GLY A 139 8.24 -16.76 -6.90
CA GLY A 139 9.44 -16.43 -6.13
C GLY A 139 10.22 -15.23 -6.66
N ASP A 140 9.85 -14.72 -7.85
CA ASP A 140 10.44 -13.53 -8.42
C ASP A 140 9.97 -12.26 -7.70
N ARG A 141 10.83 -11.23 -7.65
CA ARG A 141 10.44 -9.93 -7.11
C ARG A 141 9.40 -9.26 -8.01
N ILE A 142 8.51 -8.49 -7.39
CA ILE A 142 7.57 -7.69 -8.17
C ILE A 142 8.27 -6.49 -8.82
N ALA A 143 7.89 -6.18 -10.05
CA ALA A 143 8.16 -4.89 -10.68
C ALA A 143 6.90 -4.02 -10.60
N LEU A 144 7.07 -2.76 -10.22
CA LEU A 144 5.99 -1.78 -10.20
C LEU A 144 6.06 -0.86 -11.41
N THR A 145 4.93 -0.26 -11.74
CA THR A 145 4.90 0.81 -12.73
C THR A 145 5.46 2.10 -12.12
N PRO A 146 6.12 2.98 -12.90
CA PRO A 146 6.62 4.22 -12.34
C PRO A 146 5.48 5.10 -11.82
N GLY A 147 5.56 5.48 -10.55
CA GLY A 147 4.51 6.27 -9.92
C GLY A 147 4.53 6.15 -8.40
N ASN A 148 3.45 6.58 -7.77
CA ASN A 148 3.28 6.38 -6.33
C ASN A 148 2.87 4.93 -6.02
N VAL A 149 3.10 4.53 -4.77
CA VAL A 149 2.74 3.21 -4.26
C VAL A 149 1.93 3.39 -2.99
N TRP A 150 0.78 2.73 -2.92
CA TRP A 150 -0.10 2.75 -1.76
C TRP A 150 -0.20 1.35 -1.18
N ILE A 151 0.34 1.16 0.03
CA ILE A 151 0.26 -0.12 0.74
C ILE A 151 -0.90 -0.04 1.74
N GLN A 152 -1.87 -0.94 1.58
CA GLN A 152 -3.01 -1.13 2.48
C GLN A 152 -2.76 -2.39 3.31
N ILE A 153 -2.75 -2.26 4.63
CA ILE A 153 -2.58 -3.41 5.53
C ILE A 153 -3.95 -3.81 6.03
N VAL A 154 -4.34 -5.04 5.77
CA VAL A 154 -5.66 -5.58 6.11
C VAL A 154 -5.53 -6.84 6.96
N SER A 155 -6.59 -7.17 7.69
CA SER A 155 -6.64 -8.41 8.45
C SER A 155 -6.55 -9.62 7.52
N ALA A 156 -5.89 -10.70 7.98
CA ALA A 156 -5.67 -11.90 7.20
C ALA A 156 -6.95 -12.64 6.75
N ASP A 157 -8.06 -12.39 7.45
CA ASP A 157 -9.40 -12.95 7.16
C ASP A 157 -10.29 -12.00 6.33
N LEU A 158 -9.83 -10.79 6.02
CA LEU A 158 -10.62 -9.84 5.24
C LEU A 158 -10.74 -10.33 3.79
N THR A 159 -11.95 -10.31 3.25
CA THR A 159 -12.18 -10.54 1.81
C THR A 159 -12.20 -9.22 1.06
N ILE A 160 -11.35 -9.10 0.04
CA ILE A 160 -11.31 -7.95 -0.87
C ILE A 160 -12.16 -8.26 -2.09
N GLN A 161 -12.96 -7.28 -2.53
CA GLN A 161 -13.75 -7.37 -3.76
C GLN A 161 -13.04 -6.55 -4.84
N TYR A 162 -12.68 -7.18 -5.96
CA TYR A 162 -11.99 -6.55 -7.08
C TYR A 162 -12.19 -7.28 -8.41
#